data_AF-A0A0B1RXG1-F1
#
_entry.id   AF-A0A0B1RXG1-F1
#
_cell.length_a   1.000
_cell.length_b   1.000
_cell.length_c   1.000
_cell.angle_alpha   90.00
_cell.angle_beta   90.00
_cell.angle_gamma   90.00
#
_symmetry.space_group_name_H-M   'P 1'
#
loop_
_entity.id
_entity.type
_entity.pdbx_description
1 polymer ?
#
loop_
_entity_poly.entity_id
_entity_poly.type
_entity_poly.pdbx_seq_one_letter_code
_entity_poly.pdbx_strand_id
1 'polypeptide(L)'
;MISEQHKRDRSKKPSLLARFANWSSETALNLIRKVVNTYRYLQHRIRDNTLSQSAKNIEDHYDLGNDMFRMFLDPTMTYSCALFEEPLKPVEQVDFRVLEEAQYRKMDALIDMLNLKPTDGVLEIGCGWGACAIRAVEKYNCDWTGLTISH
;
A
#
# COMPACT_ATOMS: atom_id res chain seq x y z
N MET A 1 63.65 2.26 -40.83
CA MET A 1 64.28 1.20 -40.02
C MET A 1 63.48 1.10 -38.72
N ILE A 2 62.89 -0.08 -38.48
CA ILE A 2 62.44 -0.64 -37.19
C ILE A 2 61.27 0.12 -36.50
N SER A 3 60.01 -0.31 -36.67
CA SER A 3 59.35 -1.42 -35.95
C SER A 3 59.15 -1.14 -34.45
N GLU A 4 57.95 -0.72 -34.05
CA GLU A 4 57.39 -1.17 -32.77
C GLU A 4 55.97 -1.67 -32.95
N GLN A 5 55.86 -2.99 -32.78
CA GLN A 5 54.64 -3.75 -32.85
C GLN A 5 53.69 -3.39 -31.71
N HIS A 6 52.43 -3.20 -32.08
CA HIS A 6 51.25 -3.26 -31.24
C HIS A 6 51.27 -4.54 -30.39
N LYS A 7 51.76 -4.46 -29.14
CA LYS A 7 51.71 -5.57 -28.19
C LYS A 7 50.26 -5.77 -27.75
N ARG A 8 49.61 -6.77 -28.33
CA ARG A 8 48.32 -7.32 -27.87
C ARG A 8 48.38 -7.55 -26.36
N ASP A 9 47.48 -6.88 -25.64
CA ASP A 9 47.24 -7.13 -24.22
C ASP A 9 46.79 -8.59 -24.04
N ARG A 10 47.66 -9.41 -23.46
CA ARG A 10 47.34 -10.80 -23.15
C ARG A 10 46.51 -10.77 -21.87
N SER A 11 45.19 -10.87 -22.02
CA SER A 11 44.27 -11.20 -20.93
C SER A 11 44.82 -12.39 -20.13
N LYS A 12 45.35 -12.12 -18.93
CA LYS A 12 45.82 -13.16 -18.03
C LYS A 12 44.59 -13.98 -17.61
N LYS A 13 44.48 -15.20 -18.13
CA LYS A 13 43.45 -16.15 -17.71
C LYS A 13 43.56 -16.29 -16.18
N PRO A 14 42.45 -16.16 -15.43
CA PRO A 14 42.49 -16.21 -13.98
C PRO A 14 43.09 -17.53 -13.51
N SER A 15 43.95 -17.47 -12.49
CA SER A 15 44.61 -18.65 -11.92
C SER A 15 43.56 -19.66 -11.45
N LEU A 16 43.92 -20.95 -11.42
CA LEU A 16 43.00 -22.00 -10.95
C LEU A 16 42.47 -21.72 -9.54
N LEU A 17 43.29 -21.11 -8.68
CA LEU A 17 42.88 -20.65 -7.35
C LEU A 17 41.87 -19.50 -7.41
N ALA A 18 42.05 -18.52 -8.30
CA ALA A 18 41.08 -17.44 -8.50
C ALA A 18 39.75 -17.96 -9.10
N ARG A 19 39.82 -18.95 -9.99
CA ARG A 19 38.63 -19.61 -10.56
C ARG A 19 37.90 -20.45 -9.50
N PHE A 20 38.64 -21.14 -8.63
CA PHE A 20 38.07 -21.90 -7.52
C PHE A 20 37.48 -20.99 -6.44
N ALA A 21 38.16 -19.89 -6.09
CA ALA A 21 37.65 -18.88 -5.17
C ALA A 21 36.37 -18.22 -5.71
N ASN A 22 36.36 -17.79 -6.98
CA ASN A 22 35.18 -17.22 -7.63
C ASN A 22 34.04 -18.26 -7.78
N TRP A 23 34.36 -19.52 -8.06
CA TRP A 23 33.36 -20.59 -8.09
C TRP A 23 32.77 -20.86 -6.70
N SER A 24 33.60 -20.82 -5.65
CA SER A 24 33.18 -21.01 -4.24
C SER A 24 32.34 -19.83 -3.73
N SER A 25 32.66 -18.59 -4.13
CA SER A 25 31.88 -17.42 -3.77
C SER A 25 30.54 -17.37 -4.50
N GLU A 26 30.51 -17.72 -5.79
CA GLU A 26 29.26 -17.81 -6.56
C GLU A 26 28.33 -18.93 -6.06
N THR A 27 28.87 -20.08 -5.69
CA THR A 27 28.07 -21.17 -5.09
C THR A 27 27.54 -20.80 -3.71
N ALA A 28 28.36 -20.16 -2.87
CA ALA A 28 27.93 -19.65 -1.57
C ALA A 28 26.84 -18.56 -1.70
N LEU A 29 27.01 -17.59 -2.61
CA LEU A 29 26.03 -16.55 -2.85
C LEU A 29 24.72 -17.09 -3.42
N ASN A 30 24.77 -18.07 -4.32
CA ASN A 30 23.57 -18.71 -4.85
C ASN A 30 22.85 -19.56 -3.81
N LEU A 31 23.59 -20.18 -2.88
CA LEU A 31 23.00 -20.88 -1.73
C LEU A 31 22.31 -19.89 -0.79
N ILE A 32 22.96 -18.78 -0.45
CA ILE A 32 22.37 -17.71 0.38
C ILE A 32 21.11 -17.16 -0.28
N ARG A 33 21.15 -16.83 -1.59
CA ARG A 33 19.97 -16.36 -2.34
C ARG A 33 18.83 -17.36 -2.33
N LYS A 34 19.11 -18.66 -2.51
CA LYS A 34 18.08 -19.71 -2.42
C LYS A 34 17.46 -19.77 -1.04
N VAL A 35 18.28 -19.78 0.01
CA VAL A 35 17.79 -19.81 1.41
C VAL A 35 16.93 -18.57 1.70
N VAL A 36 17.39 -17.38 1.34
CA VAL A 36 16.64 -16.13 1.52
C VAL A 36 15.34 -16.13 0.72
N ASN A 37 15.35 -16.58 -0.53
CA ASN A 37 14.14 -16.63 -1.36
C ASN A 37 13.15 -17.68 -0.85
N THR A 38 13.62 -18.84 -0.40
CA THR A 38 12.77 -19.86 0.24
C THR A 38 12.19 -19.33 1.55
N TYR A 39 12.99 -18.66 2.38
CA TYR A 39 12.52 -18.01 3.59
C TYR A 39 11.46 -16.95 3.29
N ARG A 40 11.69 -16.06 2.33
CA ARG A 40 10.70 -15.04 1.91
C ARG A 40 9.44 -15.68 1.33
N TYR A 41 9.57 -16.75 0.54
CA TYR A 41 8.43 -17.50 0.01
C TYR A 41 7.59 -18.12 1.12
N LEU A 42 8.22 -18.77 2.09
CA LEU A 42 7.54 -19.33 3.26
C LEU A 42 6.90 -18.24 4.11
N GLN A 43 7.61 -17.14 4.36
CA GLN A 43 7.09 -15.98 5.08
C GLN A 43 5.88 -15.34 4.35
N HIS A 44 5.90 -15.28 3.01
CA HIS A 44 4.75 -14.82 2.22
C HIS A 44 3.55 -15.76 2.33
N ARG A 45 3.77 -17.08 2.28
CA ARG A 45 2.67 -18.07 2.45
C ARG A 45 2.09 -18.09 3.85
N ILE A 46 2.91 -17.82 4.87
CA ILE A 46 2.41 -17.69 6.26
C ILE A 46 1.55 -16.43 6.42
N ARG A 47 1.68 -15.44 5.52
CA ARG A 47 0.86 -14.23 5.45
C ARG A 47 -0.30 -14.35 4.44
N ASP A 48 -0.67 -15.55 4.03
CA ASP A 48 -1.84 -15.76 3.18
C ASP A 48 -3.10 -15.24 3.89
N ASN A 49 -3.99 -14.57 3.14
CA ASN A 49 -5.23 -13.96 3.64
C ASN A 49 -6.31 -15.02 3.95
N THR A 50 -6.02 -15.90 4.91
CA THR A 50 -7.04 -16.71 5.57
C THR A 50 -7.83 -15.83 6.55
N LEU A 51 -9.11 -16.13 6.82
CA LEU A 51 -9.97 -15.30 7.67
C LEU A 51 -9.32 -14.94 9.03
N SER A 52 -8.63 -15.91 9.66
CA SER A 52 -7.93 -15.70 10.93
C SER A 52 -6.63 -14.90 10.81
N GLN A 53 -5.91 -15.03 9.69
CA GLN A 53 -4.66 -14.29 9.47
C GLN A 53 -4.92 -12.87 8.96
N SER A 54 -5.98 -12.65 8.20
CA SER A 54 -6.43 -11.31 7.79
C SER A 54 -6.83 -10.47 9.01
N ALA A 55 -7.53 -11.05 10.00
CA ALA A 55 -7.83 -10.35 11.26
C ALA A 55 -6.53 -9.90 11.98
N LYS A 56 -5.56 -10.81 12.15
CA LYS A 56 -4.27 -10.50 12.78
C LYS A 56 -3.43 -9.48 12.01
N ASN A 57 -3.38 -9.59 10.68
CA ASN A 57 -2.63 -8.66 9.84
C ASN A 57 -3.22 -7.23 9.87
N ILE A 58 -4.51 -7.12 10.20
CA ILE A 58 -5.24 -5.84 10.29
C ILE A 58 -5.07 -5.24 11.67
N GLU A 59 -5.19 -6.04 12.73
CA GLU A 59 -4.85 -5.63 14.11
C GLU A 59 -3.47 -4.96 14.16
N ASP A 60 -2.43 -5.61 13.62
CA ASP A 60 -1.07 -5.06 13.59
C ASP A 60 -0.92 -3.73 12.79
N HIS A 61 -1.83 -3.41 11.85
CA HIS A 61 -1.74 -2.21 11.01
C HIS A 61 -2.59 -1.03 11.51
N TYR A 62 -3.64 -1.29 12.30
CA TYR A 62 -4.55 -0.27 12.82
C TYR A 62 -4.35 0.03 14.32
N ASP A 63 -3.63 -0.82 15.08
CA ASP A 63 -3.32 -0.61 16.51
C ASP A 63 -2.17 0.37 16.81
N LEU A 64 -1.59 1.02 15.79
CA LEU A 64 -0.75 2.22 16.02
C LEU A 64 -1.55 3.39 16.64
N GLY A 65 -2.88 3.26 16.71
CA GLY A 65 -3.79 4.12 17.44
C GLY A 65 -4.40 5.23 16.59
N ASN A 66 -5.65 5.60 16.89
CA ASN A 66 -6.39 6.67 16.20
C ASN A 66 -5.63 8.01 16.17
N ASP A 67 -4.78 8.26 17.17
CA ASP A 67 -4.00 9.50 17.27
C ASP A 67 -2.95 9.63 16.17
N MET A 68 -2.34 8.52 15.74
CA MET A 68 -1.43 8.53 14.60
C MET A 68 -2.18 8.93 13.31
N PHE A 69 -3.34 8.32 13.05
CA PHE A 69 -4.13 8.60 11.86
C PHE A 69 -4.63 10.05 11.83
N ARG A 70 -5.01 10.62 12.98
CA ARG A 70 -5.40 12.04 13.10
C ARG A 70 -4.30 13.01 12.69
N MET A 71 -3.03 12.59 12.70
CA MET A 71 -1.93 13.49 12.29
C MET A 71 -1.90 13.76 10.78
N PHE A 72 -2.50 12.89 9.96
CA PHE A 72 -2.40 12.99 8.50
C PHE A 72 -3.71 12.79 7.74
N LEU A 73 -4.78 12.32 8.39
CA LEU A 73 -6.12 12.30 7.80
C LEU A 73 -6.83 13.63 8.00
N ASP A 74 -7.86 13.86 7.19
CA ASP A 74 -8.80 14.96 7.40
C ASP A 74 -9.69 14.71 8.64
N PRO A 75 -10.42 15.72 9.14
CA PRO A 75 -11.27 15.58 10.33
C PRO A 75 -12.32 14.46 10.26
N THR A 76 -12.76 14.05 9.06
CA THR A 76 -13.70 12.94 8.91
C THR A 76 -13.05 11.57 9.11
N MET A 77 -11.71 11.50 9.24
CA MET A 77 -10.94 10.27 9.30
C MET A 77 -11.16 9.38 8.07
N THR A 78 -11.39 9.98 6.88
CA THR A 78 -11.63 9.21 5.66
C THR A 78 -10.30 8.69 5.11
N TYR A 79 -10.11 7.38 5.15
CA TYR A 79 -8.89 6.73 4.66
C TYR A 79 -9.08 6.05 3.30
N SER A 80 -9.37 6.87 2.30
CA SER A 80 -9.48 6.45 0.89
C SER A 80 -9.14 7.62 -0.03
N CYS A 81 -9.06 7.37 -1.35
CA CYS A 81 -8.89 8.44 -2.34
C CYS A 81 -9.97 9.51 -2.22
N ALA A 82 -9.56 10.78 -2.24
CA ALA A 82 -10.43 11.94 -2.26
C ALA A 82 -10.73 12.39 -3.71
N LEU A 83 -11.79 13.15 -3.91
CA LEU A 83 -12.19 13.68 -5.21
C LEU A 83 -11.98 15.20 -5.25
N PHE A 84 -10.91 15.63 -5.90
CA PHE A 84 -10.56 17.04 -6.08
C PHE A 84 -11.23 17.64 -7.32
N GLU A 85 -11.43 18.96 -7.32
CA GLU A 85 -11.96 19.68 -8.49
C GLU A 85 -10.91 19.85 -9.57
N GLU A 86 -11.36 19.76 -10.82
CA GLU A 86 -10.54 20.09 -11.98
C GLU A 86 -10.62 21.59 -12.31
N PRO A 87 -9.52 22.22 -12.78
CA PRO A 87 -8.21 21.62 -12.99
C PRO A 87 -7.45 21.38 -11.68
N LEU A 88 -6.78 20.23 -11.56
CA LEU A 88 -5.93 19.93 -10.42
C LEU A 88 -4.84 21.00 -10.25
N LYS A 89 -4.67 21.47 -9.00
CA LYS A 89 -3.62 22.42 -8.62
C LYS A 89 -2.48 21.68 -7.92
N PRO A 90 -1.22 22.08 -8.17
CA PRO A 90 -0.09 21.58 -7.38
C PRO A 90 -0.30 21.83 -5.89
N VAL A 91 0.07 20.87 -5.06
CA VAL A 91 0.04 21.02 -3.60
C VAL A 91 1.30 21.78 -3.19
N GLU A 92 1.14 23.07 -2.89
CA GLU A 92 2.23 23.91 -2.36
C GLU A 92 2.33 23.81 -0.83
N GLN A 93 1.18 23.70 -0.17
CA GLN A 93 1.04 23.55 1.27
C GLN A 93 -0.10 22.59 1.60
N VAL A 94 0.02 21.85 2.70
CA VAL A 94 -1.05 20.98 3.19
C VAL A 94 -2.14 21.84 3.83
N ASP A 95 -3.36 21.78 3.29
CA ASP A 95 -4.56 22.34 3.91
C ASP A 95 -5.59 21.22 4.09
N PHE A 96 -5.83 20.83 5.34
CA PHE A 96 -6.77 19.75 5.68
C PHE A 96 -8.22 20.09 5.32
N ARG A 97 -8.59 21.37 5.20
CA ARG A 97 -9.94 21.76 4.76
C ARG A 97 -10.18 21.42 3.29
N VAL A 98 -9.17 21.61 2.46
CA VAL A 98 -9.24 21.25 1.03
C VAL A 98 -9.34 19.73 0.88
N LEU A 99 -8.62 18.97 1.72
CA LEU A 99 -8.72 17.51 1.75
C LEU A 99 -10.11 17.06 2.24
N GLU A 100 -10.62 17.64 3.32
CA GLU A 100 -11.95 17.36 3.87
C GLU A 100 -13.05 17.61 2.83
N GLU A 101 -13.04 18.76 2.16
CA GLU A 101 -13.98 19.07 1.07
C GLU A 101 -13.89 18.06 -0.08
N ALA A 102 -12.67 17.60 -0.43
CA ALA A 102 -12.46 16.57 -1.43
C ALA A 102 -12.97 15.19 -0.98
N GLN A 103 -12.90 14.87 0.31
CA GLN A 103 -13.48 13.64 0.84
C GLN A 103 -15.00 13.71 0.85
N TYR A 104 -15.60 14.83 1.25
CA TYR A 104 -17.04 15.04 1.13
C TYR A 104 -17.52 14.93 -0.30
N ARG A 105 -16.84 15.58 -1.25
CA ARG A 105 -17.18 15.47 -2.69
C ARG A 105 -17.15 14.03 -3.18
N LYS A 106 -16.15 13.25 -2.76
CA LYS A 106 -16.05 11.82 -3.08
C LYS A 106 -17.21 11.03 -2.49
N MET A 107 -17.53 11.24 -1.22
CA MET A 107 -18.64 10.56 -0.55
C MET A 107 -19.97 10.92 -1.20
N ASP A 108 -20.23 12.20 -1.41
CA ASP A 108 -21.46 12.69 -2.05
C ASP A 108 -21.60 12.11 -3.46
N ALA A 109 -20.54 12.08 -4.27
CA ALA A 109 -20.58 11.47 -5.59
C ALA A 109 -20.95 9.98 -5.54
N LEU A 110 -20.39 9.22 -4.60
CA LEU A 110 -20.72 7.80 -4.43
C LEU A 110 -22.15 7.59 -3.94
N ILE A 111 -22.59 8.36 -2.96
CA ILE A 111 -23.95 8.27 -2.40
C ILE A 111 -24.99 8.67 -3.45
N ASP A 112 -24.72 9.71 -4.23
CA ASP A 112 -25.62 10.19 -5.28
C ASP A 112 -25.81 9.14 -6.39
N MET A 113 -24.76 8.37 -6.70
CA MET A 113 -24.85 7.24 -7.65
C MET A 113 -25.78 6.11 -7.17
N LEU A 114 -25.96 5.96 -5.85
CA LEU A 114 -26.86 4.95 -5.29
C LEU A 114 -28.34 5.32 -5.43
N ASN A 115 -28.65 6.61 -5.65
CA ASN A 115 -30.02 7.14 -5.77
C ASN A 115 -30.93 6.67 -4.61
N LEU A 116 -30.43 6.83 -3.39
CA LEU A 116 -31.05 6.31 -2.17
C LEU A 116 -32.39 6.98 -1.86
N LYS A 117 -33.28 6.19 -1.25
CA LYS A 117 -34.52 6.63 -0.62
C LYS A 117 -34.46 6.39 0.89
N PRO A 118 -35.28 7.10 1.69
CA PRO A 118 -35.33 6.88 3.14
C PRO A 118 -35.69 5.45 3.56
N THR A 119 -36.31 4.66 2.67
CA THR A 119 -36.69 3.26 2.93
C THR A 119 -35.61 2.25 2.59
N ASP A 120 -34.50 2.68 2.00
CA ASP A 120 -33.44 1.79 1.54
C ASP A 120 -32.48 1.46 2.68
N GLY A 121 -31.96 0.22 2.66
CA GLY A 121 -30.89 -0.22 3.55
C GLY A 121 -29.59 -0.40 2.78
N VAL A 122 -28.50 0.18 3.30
CA VAL A 122 -27.17 0.11 2.70
C VAL A 122 -26.22 -0.72 3.55
N LEU A 123 -25.40 -1.56 2.89
CA LEU A 123 -24.31 -2.30 3.51
C LEU A 123 -22.96 -1.74 3.03
N GLU A 124 -22.15 -1.26 3.95
CA GLU A 124 -20.78 -0.80 3.70
C GLU A 124 -19.77 -1.80 4.26
N ILE A 125 -18.99 -2.42 3.38
CA ILE A 125 -17.93 -3.36 3.75
C ILE A 125 -16.60 -2.60 3.84
N GLY A 126 -16.04 -2.51 5.04
CA GLY A 126 -14.86 -1.69 5.32
C GLY A 126 -15.23 -0.24 5.60
N CYS A 127 -16.12 0.00 6.56
CA CYS A 127 -16.65 1.34 6.85
C CYS A 127 -15.67 2.31 7.53
N GLY A 128 -14.48 1.83 7.93
CA GLY A 128 -13.48 2.66 8.61
C GLY A 128 -14.07 3.34 9.85
N TRP A 129 -13.95 4.67 9.92
CA TRP A 129 -14.51 5.50 10.99
C TRP A 129 -15.97 5.94 10.76
N GLY A 130 -16.62 5.47 9.69
CA GLY A 130 -18.07 5.67 9.47
C GLY A 130 -18.46 7.00 8.83
N ALA A 131 -17.52 7.79 8.32
CA ALA A 131 -17.81 9.09 7.69
C ALA A 131 -18.85 9.00 6.56
N CYS A 132 -18.76 7.97 5.72
CA CYS A 132 -19.71 7.75 4.61
C CYS A 132 -21.12 7.46 5.13
N ALA A 133 -21.24 6.60 6.15
CA ALA A 133 -22.50 6.29 6.80
C ALA A 133 -23.18 7.54 7.37
N ILE A 134 -22.44 8.33 8.16
CA ILE A 134 -22.94 9.58 8.75
C ILE A 134 -23.44 10.50 7.64
N ARG A 135 -22.62 10.72 6.61
CA ARG A 135 -22.95 11.60 5.49
C ARG A 135 -24.20 11.15 4.72
N ALA A 136 -24.35 9.85 4.48
CA ALA A 136 -25.49 9.29 3.75
C ALA A 136 -26.79 9.37 4.54
N VAL A 137 -26.76 9.01 5.83
CA VAL A 137 -27.93 9.05 6.71
C VAL A 137 -28.41 10.49 6.91
N GLU A 138 -27.49 11.46 7.07
CA GLU A 138 -27.84 12.89 7.15
C GLU A 138 -28.51 13.40 5.88
N LYS A 139 -28.08 12.94 4.70
CA LYS A 139 -28.57 13.43 3.41
C LYS A 139 -29.86 12.75 2.95
N TYR A 140 -30.04 11.46 3.23
CA TYR A 140 -31.13 10.65 2.66
C TYR A 140 -32.04 9.98 3.70
N ASN A 141 -31.70 10.04 4.99
CA ASN A 141 -32.46 9.40 6.07
C ASN A 141 -32.76 7.91 5.78
N CYS A 142 -31.79 7.21 5.19
CA CYS A 142 -31.82 5.79 4.90
C CYS A 142 -31.21 4.98 6.06
N ASP A 143 -31.39 3.66 6.05
CA ASP A 143 -30.73 2.77 7.01
C ASP A 143 -29.33 2.39 6.51
N TRP A 144 -28.33 2.38 7.39
CA TRP A 144 -26.94 2.07 7.04
C TRP A 144 -26.31 1.06 8.00
N THR A 145 -25.75 -0.01 7.46
CA THR A 145 -24.99 -1.03 8.20
C THR A 145 -23.54 -1.02 7.75
N GLY A 146 -22.63 -0.70 8.67
CA GLY A 146 -21.18 -0.74 8.42
C GLY A 146 -20.54 -1.99 9.00
N LEU A 147 -19.62 -2.60 8.24
CA LEU A 147 -18.75 -3.68 8.70
C LEU A 147 -17.30 -3.18 8.73
N THR A 148 -16.63 -3.37 9.85
CA THR A 148 -15.19 -3.16 9.99
C THR A 148 -14.56 -4.32 10.75
N ILE A 149 -13.27 -4.52 10.50
CA ILE A 149 -12.42 -5.50 11.18
C ILE A 149 -11.26 -4.82 11.92
N SER A 150 -11.31 -3.48 12.02
CA SER A 150 -10.51 -2.71 12.96
C SER A 150 -11.13 -2.87 14.35
N HIS A 151 -10.29 -3.11 15.36
CA HIS A 151 -10.70 -3.22 16.76
C HIS A 151 -10.48 -1.91 17.53
#